data_AF-A0A5Q0TI39-F1
#
_entry.id   AF-A0A5Q0TI39-F1
#
_cell.length_a   1.000
_cell.length_b   1.000
_cell.length_c   1.000
_cell.angle_alpha   90.00
_cell.angle_beta   90.00
_cell.angle_gamma   90.00
#
_symmetry.space_group_name_H-M   'P 1'
#
loop_
_entity.id
_entity.type
_entity.pdbx_description
1 polymer ?
#
loop_
_entity_poly.entity_id
_entity_poly.type
_entity_poly.pdbx_seq_one_letter_code
_entity_poly.pdbx_strand_id
1 'polypeptide(L)'
;MKKSVLLQSEFSHLIATLGHTDEVTICDAGLPIPSNVKRIDLALTHGVPSFAQTVDVFLKESQIEGVILANEFKQVSPNAHADILSRIKQEEEISGKQIRVTYLSHEDLKIKTNDSKGIVRTGECTPYANVIFQSGVIF
;
A
#
# COMPACT_ATOMS: atom_id res chain seq x y z
N MET A 1 -20.43 -14.75 -2.24
CA MET A 1 -19.34 -15.19 -1.34
C MET A 1 -18.07 -15.36 -2.17
N LYS A 2 -16.96 -14.73 -1.77
CA LYS A 2 -15.67 -14.74 -2.51
C LYS A 2 -14.79 -15.91 -2.03
N LYS A 3 -14.08 -16.59 -2.94
CA LYS A 3 -13.16 -17.69 -2.60
C LYS A 3 -11.73 -17.21 -2.30
N SER A 4 -11.36 -16.01 -2.76
CA SER A 4 -10.02 -15.44 -2.57
C SER A 4 -9.87 -14.83 -1.17
N VAL A 5 -8.64 -14.43 -0.85
CA VAL A 5 -8.25 -13.99 0.51
C VAL A 5 -8.76 -12.60 0.87
N LEU A 6 -8.90 -11.66 -0.07
CA LEU A 6 -9.41 -10.33 0.23
C LEU A 6 -10.94 -10.33 0.29
N LEU A 7 -11.51 -10.29 1.49
CA LEU A 7 -12.95 -10.33 1.69
C LEU A 7 -13.61 -8.96 1.81
N GLN A 8 -12.83 -7.92 2.10
CA GLN A 8 -13.36 -6.56 2.26
C GLN A 8 -13.88 -6.08 0.90
N SER A 9 -15.17 -5.74 0.85
CA SER A 9 -15.91 -5.50 -0.40
C SER A 9 -15.44 -4.25 -1.15
N GLU A 10 -15.21 -3.16 -0.45
CA GLU A 10 -14.73 -1.91 -1.03
C GLU A 10 -13.28 -1.99 -1.52
N PHE A 11 -12.45 -2.73 -0.81
CA PHE A 11 -11.05 -2.95 -1.18
C PHE A 11 -10.99 -3.88 -2.38
N SER A 12 -11.81 -4.94 -2.40
CA SER A 12 -11.98 -5.79 -3.58
C SER A 12 -12.44 -4.97 -4.79
N HIS A 13 -13.41 -4.07 -4.59
CA HIS A 13 -13.88 -3.17 -5.65
C HIS A 13 -12.78 -2.22 -6.12
N LEU A 14 -12.01 -1.62 -5.21
CA LEU A 14 -10.88 -0.76 -5.55
C LEU A 14 -9.90 -1.50 -6.46
N ILE A 15 -9.40 -2.67 -6.03
CA ILE A 15 -8.44 -3.48 -6.80
C ILE A 15 -9.01 -3.86 -8.17
N ALA A 16 -10.27 -4.32 -8.21
CA ALA A 16 -10.91 -4.74 -9.46
C ALA A 16 -11.10 -3.59 -10.48
N THR A 17 -10.99 -2.33 -10.05
CA THR A 17 -11.11 -1.16 -10.92
C THR A 17 -9.77 -0.57 -11.34
N LEU A 18 -8.63 -1.07 -10.83
CA LEU A 18 -7.32 -0.53 -11.16
C LEU A 18 -7.01 -0.72 -12.65
N GLY A 19 -6.60 0.37 -13.29
CA GLY A 19 -5.96 0.38 -14.60
C GLY A 19 -4.44 0.37 -14.47
N HIS A 20 -3.74 0.23 -15.60
CA HIS A 20 -2.28 0.38 -15.63
C HIS A 20 -1.89 1.78 -15.14
N THR A 21 -0.85 1.87 -14.31
CA THR A 21 -0.32 3.08 -13.67
C THR A 21 -1.15 3.69 -12.55
N ASP A 22 -2.37 3.19 -12.28
CA ASP A 22 -3.18 3.65 -11.14
C ASP A 22 -2.44 3.41 -9.83
N GLU A 23 -2.59 4.33 -8.89
CA GLU A 23 -1.95 4.27 -7.57
C GLU A 23 -2.93 3.90 -6.45
N VAL A 24 -2.48 3.09 -5.50
CA VAL A 24 -3.21 2.78 -4.25
C VAL A 24 -2.27 3.02 -3.08
N THR A 25 -2.73 3.81 -2.10
CA THR A 25 -1.98 3.98 -0.85
C THR A 25 -2.49 3.00 0.21
N ILE A 26 -1.57 2.31 0.89
CA ILE A 26 -1.84 1.66 2.18
C ILE A 26 -1.10 2.44 3.25
N CYS A 27 -1.80 2.87 4.29
CA CYS A 27 -1.25 3.80 5.28
C CYS A 27 -1.42 3.34 6.73
N ASP A 28 -0.59 3.91 7.59
CA ASP A 28 -0.70 3.80 9.03
C ASP A 28 -1.96 4.52 9.56
N ALA A 29 -2.17 4.44 10.88
CA ALA A 29 -3.32 5.05 11.52
C ALA A 29 -3.27 6.59 11.53
N GLY A 30 -2.12 7.21 11.28
CA GLY A 30 -1.87 8.65 11.44
C GLY A 30 -1.88 9.45 10.14
N LEU A 31 -1.70 8.83 8.96
CA LEU A 31 -1.62 9.56 7.69
C LEU A 31 -2.91 10.36 7.40
N PRO A 32 -2.82 11.67 7.10
CA PRO A 32 -3.97 12.45 6.68
C PRO A 32 -4.45 11.99 5.30
N ILE A 33 -5.76 11.82 5.15
CA ILE A 33 -6.40 11.38 3.90
C ILE A 33 -7.08 12.58 3.22
N PRO A 34 -6.70 12.95 1.99
CA PRO A 34 -7.36 14.00 1.24
C PRO A 34 -8.86 13.72 1.03
N SER A 35 -9.70 14.75 1.14
CA SER A 35 -11.17 14.61 1.05
C SER A 35 -11.67 14.18 -0.34
N ASN A 36 -10.87 14.42 -1.38
CA ASN A 36 -11.17 14.07 -2.77
C ASN A 36 -10.79 12.62 -3.13
N VAL A 37 -10.16 11.87 -2.23
CA VAL A 37 -9.71 10.49 -2.48
C VAL A 37 -10.56 9.49 -1.71
N LYS A 38 -10.88 8.35 -2.33
CA LYS A 38 -11.65 7.30 -1.66
C LYS A 38 -10.89 6.76 -0.44
N ARG A 39 -11.47 6.93 0.75
CA ARG A 39 -10.99 6.34 2.00
C ARG A 39 -11.63 4.98 2.23
N ILE A 40 -10.80 3.96 2.48
CA ILE A 40 -11.21 2.65 2.99
C ILE A 40 -10.58 2.49 4.37
N ASP A 41 -11.37 2.64 5.44
CA ASP A 41 -10.85 2.54 6.80
C ASP A 41 -11.01 1.11 7.34
N LEU A 42 -9.89 0.43 7.54
CA LEU A 42 -9.84 -0.90 8.14
C LEU A 42 -9.45 -0.87 9.61
N ALA A 43 -9.00 0.29 10.13
CA ALA A 43 -8.46 0.40 11.47
C ALA A 43 -9.56 0.14 12.52
N LEU A 44 -9.44 -0.98 13.23
CA LEU A 44 -10.33 -1.33 14.34
C LEU A 44 -9.79 -0.80 15.68
N THR A 45 -8.49 -1.02 15.91
CA THR A 45 -7.76 -0.55 17.09
C THR A 45 -6.26 -0.51 16.76
N HIS A 46 -5.44 -0.07 17.71
CA HIS A 46 -3.98 -0.02 17.56
C HIS A 46 -3.43 -1.40 17.17
N GLY A 47 -2.73 -1.45 16.03
CA GLY A 47 -2.15 -2.65 15.44
C GLY A 47 -3.11 -3.58 14.70
N VAL A 48 -4.42 -3.24 14.57
CA VAL A 48 -5.42 -4.16 14.00
C VAL A 48 -6.27 -3.50 12.90
N PRO A 49 -6.19 -4.00 11.65
CA PRO A 49 -5.16 -4.91 11.13
C PRO A 49 -3.81 -4.20 11.06
N SER A 50 -2.71 -4.96 11.03
CA SER A 50 -1.39 -4.38 10.83
C SER A 50 -1.17 -3.94 9.39
N PHE A 51 -0.17 -3.08 9.18
CA PHE A 51 0.23 -2.66 7.84
C PHE A 51 0.67 -3.86 6.99
N ALA A 52 1.52 -4.71 7.57
CA ALA A 52 2.03 -5.93 6.94
C ALA A 52 0.90 -6.88 6.48
N GLN A 53 -0.08 -7.15 7.34
CA GLN A 53 -1.22 -8.00 6.99
C GLN A 53 -2.02 -7.44 5.81
N THR A 54 -2.21 -6.12 5.79
CA THR A 54 -3.00 -5.46 4.74
C THR A 54 -2.25 -5.47 3.40
N VAL A 55 -0.94 -5.22 3.42
CA VAL A 55 -0.06 -5.36 2.25
C VAL A 55 -0.07 -6.79 1.72
N ASP A 56 0.07 -7.79 2.60
CA ASP A 56 0.09 -9.20 2.21
C ASP A 56 -1.20 -9.60 1.49
N VAL A 57 -2.36 -9.13 1.96
CA VAL A 57 -3.65 -9.38 1.31
C VAL A 57 -3.76 -8.62 -0.02
N PHE A 58 -3.28 -7.38 -0.10
CA PHE A 58 -3.30 -6.58 -1.33
C PHE A 58 -2.49 -7.22 -2.45
N LEU A 59 -1.26 -7.64 -2.18
CA LEU A 59 -0.36 -8.25 -3.17
C LEU A 59 -0.88 -9.60 -3.69
N LYS A 60 -1.79 -10.28 -2.97
CA LYS A 60 -2.43 -11.51 -3.47
C LYS A 60 -3.47 -11.27 -4.56
N GLU A 61 -3.93 -10.04 -4.76
CA GLU A 61 -4.94 -9.73 -5.78
C GLU A 61 -4.52 -8.61 -6.75
N SER A 62 -3.48 -7.83 -6.44
CA SER A 62 -3.03 -6.70 -7.27
C SER A 62 -1.68 -6.98 -7.90
N GLN A 63 -1.56 -6.72 -9.21
CA GLN A 63 -0.27 -6.66 -9.90
C GLN A 63 0.32 -5.26 -9.73
N ILE A 64 1.59 -5.16 -9.36
CA ILE A 64 2.30 -3.89 -9.22
C ILE A 64 3.51 -3.82 -10.14
N GLU A 65 3.93 -2.61 -10.47
CA GLU A 65 5.18 -2.32 -11.21
C GLU A 65 6.08 -1.33 -10.46
N GLY A 66 5.54 -0.64 -9.45
CA GLY A 66 6.28 0.36 -8.69
C GLY A 66 5.75 0.54 -7.28
N VAL A 67 6.63 1.04 -6.42
CA VAL A 67 6.31 1.46 -5.06
C VAL A 67 7.00 2.78 -4.72
N ILE A 68 6.33 3.59 -3.91
CA ILE A 68 6.83 4.86 -3.40
C ILE A 68 6.75 4.84 -1.87
N LEU A 69 7.89 5.12 -1.23
CA LEU A 69 8.04 5.16 0.23
C LEU A 69 8.60 6.53 0.68
N ALA A 70 8.39 6.87 1.95
CA ALA A 70 9.05 8.05 2.54
C ALA A 70 10.53 7.76 2.84
N ASN A 71 11.42 8.72 2.59
CA ASN A 71 12.84 8.65 2.96
C ASN A 71 13.02 8.42 4.47
N GLU A 72 12.15 9.05 5.27
CA GLU A 72 12.10 8.99 6.71
C GLU A 72 11.77 7.57 7.21
N PHE A 73 11.03 6.78 6.43
CA PHE A 73 10.64 5.42 6.84
C PHE A 73 11.85 4.52 7.07
N LYS A 74 12.85 4.61 6.16
CA LYS A 74 14.12 3.89 6.27
C LYS A 74 14.93 4.31 7.51
N GLN A 75 14.81 5.57 7.93
CA GLN A 75 15.60 6.14 9.02
C GLN A 75 14.95 5.89 10.39
N VAL A 76 13.64 6.07 10.47
CA VAL A 76 12.88 6.07 11.74
C VAL A 76 12.35 4.68 12.07
N SER A 77 12.05 3.86 11.06
CA SER A 77 11.49 2.51 11.26
C SER A 77 12.15 1.48 10.34
N PRO A 78 13.49 1.29 10.47
CA PRO A 78 14.28 0.47 9.55
C PRO A 78 13.82 -0.99 9.46
N ASN A 79 13.29 -1.56 10.56
CA ASN A 79 12.80 -2.94 10.56
C ASN A 79 11.52 -3.09 9.74
N ALA A 80 10.53 -2.21 9.94
CA ALA A 80 9.29 -2.21 9.15
C ALA A 80 9.57 -1.86 7.68
N HIS A 81 10.54 -0.98 7.44
CA HIS A 81 11.03 -0.68 6.09
C HIS A 81 11.67 -1.90 5.41
N ALA A 82 12.53 -2.64 6.12
CA ALA A 82 13.10 -3.88 5.60
C ALA A 82 12.02 -4.94 5.33
N ASP A 83 11.01 -5.03 6.20
CA ASP A 83 9.90 -5.97 6.07
C ASP A 83 9.02 -5.71 4.84
N ILE A 84 8.80 -4.44 4.45
CA ILE A 84 8.10 -4.11 3.21
C ILE A 84 8.96 -4.41 1.97
N LEU A 85 10.27 -4.11 2.01
CA LEU A 85 11.18 -4.42 0.90
C LEU A 85 11.29 -5.93 0.65
N SER A 86 11.26 -6.73 1.72
CA SER A 86 11.23 -8.20 1.61
C SER A 86 9.98 -8.68 0.87
N ARG A 87 8.80 -8.12 1.18
CA ARG A 87 7.54 -8.44 0.48
C ARG A 87 7.57 -8.04 -0.98
N ILE A 88 8.11 -6.86 -1.30
CA ILE A 88 8.25 -6.39 -2.68
C ILE A 88 9.15 -7.33 -3.47
N LYS A 89 10.29 -7.73 -2.89
CA LYS A 89 11.20 -8.70 -3.53
C LYS A 89 10.55 -10.05 -3.77
N GLN A 90 9.77 -10.56 -2.79
CA GLN A 90 8.99 -11.78 -2.98
C GLN A 90 7.97 -11.64 -4.12
N GLU A 91 7.35 -10.47 -4.26
CA GLU A 91 6.43 -10.19 -5.37
C GLU A 91 7.15 -10.12 -6.72
N GLU A 92 8.39 -9.59 -6.78
CA GLU A 92 9.21 -9.66 -8.00
C GLU A 92 9.49 -11.12 -8.39
N GLU A 93 9.80 -11.99 -7.42
CA GLU A 93 10.04 -13.41 -7.63
C GLU A 93 8.78 -14.15 -8.11
N ILE A 94 7.61 -13.82 -7.55
CA ILE A 94 6.32 -14.43 -7.91
C ILE A 94 5.85 -13.98 -9.30
N SER A 95 5.92 -12.68 -9.57
CA SER A 95 5.41 -12.09 -10.82
C SER A 95 6.38 -12.21 -11.99
N GLY A 96 7.68 -12.43 -11.70
CA GLY A 96 8.74 -12.42 -12.70
C GLY A 96 9.03 -11.03 -13.29
N LYS A 97 8.53 -9.96 -12.65
CA LYS A 97 8.68 -8.57 -13.10
C LYS A 97 9.48 -7.76 -12.08
N GLN A 98 10.32 -6.85 -12.56
CA GLN A 98 11.00 -5.90 -11.68
C GLN A 98 10.01 -4.87 -11.16
N ILE A 99 10.09 -4.57 -9.86
CA ILE A 99 9.26 -3.58 -9.19
C ILE A 99 10.14 -2.39 -8.81
N ARG A 100 9.84 -1.23 -9.39
CA ARG A 100 10.62 -0.02 -9.14
C ARG A 100 10.34 0.51 -7.73
N VAL A 101 11.35 0.54 -6.87
CA VAL A 101 11.28 1.20 -5.56
C VAL A 101 11.79 2.64 -5.66
N THR A 102 10.95 3.61 -5.31
CA THR A 102 11.31 5.03 -5.24
C THR A 102 11.05 5.62 -3.86
N TYR A 103 11.72 6.73 -3.57
CA TYR A 103 11.60 7.43 -2.31
C TYR A 103 11.33 8.91 -2.53
N LEU A 104 10.48 9.47 -1.68
CA LEU A 104 10.15 10.90 -1.59
C LEU A 104 10.26 11.36 -0.14
N SER A 105 10.26 12.67 0.12
CA SER A 105 10.06 13.14 1.50
C SER A 105 8.66 12.76 1.99
N HIS A 106 8.44 12.69 3.30
CA HIS A 106 7.11 12.41 3.83
C HIS A 106 6.08 13.48 3.43
N GLU A 107 6.51 14.74 3.33
CA GLU A 107 5.67 15.84 2.84
C GLU A 107 5.25 15.62 1.38
N ASP A 108 6.20 15.29 0.51
CA ASP A 108 5.90 15.00 -0.90
C ASP A 108 5.05 13.74 -1.05
N LEU A 109 5.24 12.73 -0.19
CA LEU A 109 4.40 11.54 -0.16
C LEU A 109 2.94 11.89 0.20
N LYS A 110 2.70 12.79 1.16
CA LYS A 110 1.35 13.28 1.48
C LYS A 110 0.72 14.05 0.32
N ILE A 111 1.51 14.77 -0.47
CA ILE A 111 1.01 15.44 -1.67
C ILE A 111 0.66 14.37 -2.72
N LYS A 112 1.55 13.40 -2.93
CA LYS A 112 1.39 12.33 -3.92
C LYS A 112 0.16 11.46 -3.67
N THR A 113 -0.28 11.28 -2.42
CA THR A 113 -1.49 10.49 -2.10
C THR A 113 -2.78 11.07 -2.67
N ASN A 114 -2.78 12.34 -3.11
CA ASN A 114 -3.91 12.93 -3.85
C ASN A 114 -4.16 12.26 -5.21
N ASP A 115 -3.12 11.64 -5.78
CA ASP A 115 -3.20 10.93 -7.07
C ASP A 115 -3.66 9.48 -6.90
N SER A 116 -3.71 8.96 -5.67
CA SER A 116 -4.17 7.59 -5.42
C SER A 116 -5.65 7.45 -5.72
N LYS A 117 -6.02 6.36 -6.38
CA LYS A 117 -7.42 5.98 -6.62
C LYS A 117 -8.16 5.66 -5.32
N GLY A 118 -7.44 5.19 -4.32
CA GLY A 118 -7.94 5.00 -2.97
C GLY A 118 -6.82 4.89 -1.94
N ILE A 119 -7.15 5.23 -0.69
CA ILE A 119 -6.26 5.12 0.46
C ILE A 119 -6.88 4.15 1.47
N VAL A 120 -6.15 3.09 1.78
CA VAL A 120 -6.53 2.03 2.73
C VAL A 120 -5.83 2.28 4.05
N ARG A 121 -6.59 2.71 5.05
CA ARG A 121 -6.07 3.01 6.40
C ARG A 121 -6.05 1.74 7.24
N THR A 122 -4.91 1.48 7.86
CA THR A 122 -4.68 0.33 8.75
C THR A 122 -4.64 0.77 10.21
N GLY A 123 -4.62 -0.19 11.14
CA GLY A 123 -4.40 0.06 12.56
C GLY A 123 -2.92 0.29 12.91
N GLU A 124 -2.01 0.28 11.93
CA GLU A 124 -0.56 0.37 12.17
C GLU A 124 -0.18 1.65 12.93
N CYS A 125 0.73 1.51 13.90
CA CYS A 125 1.19 2.61 14.74
C CYS A 125 2.70 2.85 14.62
N THR A 126 3.38 2.09 13.77
CA THR A 126 4.79 2.31 13.42
C THR A 126 4.93 3.59 12.59
N PRO A 127 5.82 4.53 12.96
CA PRO A 127 6.02 5.76 12.20
C PRO A 127 6.35 5.52 10.72
N TYR A 128 5.72 6.31 9.85
CA TYR A 128 5.96 6.30 8.39
C TYR A 128 5.63 4.99 7.69
N ALA A 129 4.83 4.09 8.29
CA ALA A 129 4.37 2.86 7.65
C ALA A 129 3.28 3.16 6.61
N ASN A 130 3.71 3.80 5.52
CA ASN A 130 2.90 4.25 4.41
C ASN A 130 3.59 3.88 3.10
N VAL A 131 2.84 3.34 2.15
CA VAL A 131 3.33 2.97 0.84
C VAL A 131 2.31 3.31 -0.22
N ILE A 132 2.78 3.84 -1.34
CA ILE A 132 1.98 3.99 -2.56
C ILE A 132 2.41 2.87 -3.51
N PHE A 133 1.46 2.03 -3.90
CA PHE A 133 1.65 0.99 -4.91
C PHE A 133 1.17 1.50 -6.26
N GLN A 134 2.01 1.36 -7.29
CA GLN A 134 1.65 1.63 -8.68
C GLN A 134 1.29 0.33 -9.39
N SER A 135 0.09 0.30 -9.98
CA SER A 135 -0.48 -0.86 -10.64
C SER A 135 0.26 -1.19 -11.94
N GLY A 136 0.66 -2.44 -12.09
CA GLY A 136 1.30 -2.97 -13.29
C GLY A 136 0.34 -3.76 -14.17
N VAL A 137 0.84 -4.30 -15.27
CA VAL A 137 0.12 -5.22 -16.15
C VAL A 137 0.52 -6.66 -15.90
N ILE A 138 -0.37 -7.62 -16.18
CA ILE A 138 -0.10 -9.07 -16.05
C ILE A 138 0.55 -9.71 -17.29
N PHE A 139 0.62 -8.99 -18.41
CA PHE A 139 1.21 -9.42 -19.68
C PHE A 139 2.53 -8.72 -19.99
#